data_AF-A0A8J3AXZ9-F1
#
_entry.id   AF-A0A8J3AXZ9-F1
#
_cell.length_a   1.000
_cell.length_b   1.000
_cell.length_c   1.000
_cell.angle_alpha   90.00
_cell.angle_beta   90.00
_cell.angle_gamma   90.00
#
_symmetry.space_group_name_H-M   'P 1'
#
loop_
_entity.id
_entity.type
_entity.pdbx_description
1 polymer ?
#
loop_
_entity_poly.entity_id
_entity_poly.type
_entity_poly.pdbx_seq_one_letter_code
_entity_poly.pdbx_strand_id
1 'polypeptide(L)'
;MTFTTALLRLRATLLSMAVALLITACGTAPLAPPPDTPEVASKRDDIIFFSISLLDTGYRFGGKNPEAGLDCSGMVSYVFREAAGLRVTGSAADIAKRGREIEKRDLRPGDLVFFNTLGRSFSHVGIYIGDGKFIHAPSSRGKVRIERMDNRYFAKRFEMARTYLY
;
A
#
# COMPACT_ATOMS: atom_id res chain seq x y z
N MET A 1 -34.70 -49.85 -39.16
CA MET A 1 -34.08 -49.59 -37.84
C MET A 1 -33.01 -48.48 -37.96
N THR A 2 -33.37 -47.26 -38.35
CA THR A 2 -32.36 -46.20 -38.66
C THR A 2 -32.75 -44.78 -38.24
N PHE A 3 -34.01 -44.52 -37.84
CA PHE A 3 -34.47 -43.17 -37.50
C PHE A 3 -34.24 -42.74 -36.03
N THR A 4 -34.03 -43.69 -35.12
CA THR A 4 -33.94 -43.41 -33.67
C THR A 4 -32.55 -42.94 -33.22
N THR A 5 -31.50 -43.23 -33.97
CA THR A 5 -30.11 -42.90 -33.62
C THR A 5 -29.69 -41.48 -33.98
N ALA A 6 -30.37 -40.84 -34.95
CA ALA A 6 -30.06 -39.47 -35.39
C ALA A 6 -30.52 -38.39 -34.39
N LEU A 7 -31.72 -38.53 -33.80
CA LEU A 7 -32.23 -37.59 -32.80
C LEU A 7 -31.44 -37.60 -31.49
N LEU A 8 -30.86 -38.74 -31.11
CA LEU A 8 -30.08 -38.89 -29.89
C LEU A 8 -28.72 -38.19 -29.99
N ARG A 9 -28.10 -38.20 -31.18
CA ARG A 9 -26.83 -37.50 -31.46
C ARG A 9 -26.99 -35.98 -31.50
N LEU A 10 -28.13 -35.48 -32.01
CA LEU A 10 -28.41 -34.04 -32.07
C LEU A 10 -28.67 -33.42 -30.68
N ARG A 11 -29.30 -34.18 -29.76
CA ARG A 11 -29.47 -33.78 -28.36
C ARG A 11 -28.15 -33.80 -27.58
N ALA A 12 -27.27 -34.75 -27.87
CA ALA A 12 -25.96 -34.86 -27.23
C ALA A 12 -24.98 -33.74 -27.68
N THR A 13 -25.04 -33.30 -28.95
CA THR A 13 -24.21 -32.19 -29.45
C THR A 13 -24.73 -30.81 -29.02
N LEU A 14 -26.05 -30.60 -28.91
CA LEU A 14 -26.61 -29.35 -28.40
C LEU A 14 -26.37 -29.16 -26.89
N LEU A 15 -26.33 -30.25 -26.12
CA LEU A 15 -26.02 -30.20 -24.68
C LEU A 15 -24.53 -29.92 -24.42
N SER A 16 -23.63 -30.35 -25.32
CA SER A 16 -22.19 -30.12 -25.19
C SER A 16 -21.74 -28.72 -25.63
N MET A 17 -22.49 -28.04 -26.51
CA MET A 17 -22.25 -26.62 -26.81
C MET A 17 -22.79 -25.67 -25.74
N ALA A 18 -23.85 -26.04 -25.01
CA ALA A 18 -24.42 -25.22 -23.95
C ALA A 18 -23.54 -25.16 -22.68
N VAL A 19 -22.76 -26.21 -22.41
CA VAL A 19 -21.83 -26.26 -21.27
C VAL A 19 -20.56 -25.44 -21.51
N ALA A 20 -20.11 -25.30 -22.77
CA ALA A 20 -18.92 -24.52 -23.12
C ALA A 20 -19.15 -23.00 -23.08
N LEU A 21 -20.39 -22.51 -23.20
CA LEU A 21 -20.73 -21.09 -23.12
C LEU A 21 -20.98 -20.57 -21.68
N LEU A 22 -20.97 -21.44 -20.67
CA LEU A 22 -21.24 -21.05 -19.28
C LEU A 22 -19.96 -20.82 -18.44
N ILE A 23 -18.76 -20.95 -19.02
CA ILE A 23 -17.49 -20.88 -18.27
C ILE A 23 -16.73 -19.56 -18.48
N THR A 24 -17.23 -18.63 -19.30
CA THR A 24 -16.57 -17.32 -19.50
C THR A 24 -16.93 -16.26 -18.46
N ALA A 25 -17.74 -16.60 -17.46
CA ALA A 25 -18.17 -15.68 -16.41
C ALA A 25 -17.51 -16.01 -15.07
N CYS A 26 -16.29 -15.51 -14.86
CA CYS A 26 -15.70 -15.13 -13.55
C CYS A 26 -14.22 -14.81 -13.73
N GLY A 27 -13.95 -13.75 -14.50
CA GLY A 27 -12.61 -13.21 -14.68
C GLY A 27 -12.60 -11.71 -14.46
N THR A 28 -13.23 -11.22 -13.40
CA THR A 28 -13.05 -9.82 -13.00
C THR A 28 -11.62 -9.71 -12.47
N ALA A 29 -10.69 -9.33 -13.33
CA ALA A 29 -9.37 -8.90 -12.88
C ALA A 29 -9.58 -7.83 -11.80
N PRO A 30 -8.82 -7.86 -10.69
CA PRO A 30 -8.87 -6.80 -9.70
C PRO A 30 -8.63 -5.49 -10.43
N LEU A 31 -9.64 -4.61 -10.43
CA LEU A 31 -9.55 -3.33 -11.11
C LEU A 31 -8.38 -2.58 -10.47
N ALA A 32 -7.39 -2.19 -11.29
CA ALA A 32 -6.36 -1.29 -10.81
C ALA A 32 -7.04 -0.05 -10.19
N PRO A 33 -6.48 0.54 -9.12
CA PRO A 33 -7.04 1.75 -8.53
C PRO A 33 -7.22 2.82 -9.62
N PRO A 34 -8.30 3.62 -9.57
CA PRO A 34 -8.48 4.71 -10.51
C PRO A 34 -7.26 5.65 -10.48
N PRO A 35 -6.90 6.25 -11.62
CA PRO A 35 -5.80 7.21 -11.67
C PRO A 35 -6.09 8.39 -10.74
N ASP A 36 -5.03 8.97 -10.18
CA ASP A 36 -5.15 10.13 -9.30
C ASP A 36 -5.63 11.36 -10.08
N THR A 37 -6.42 12.22 -9.42
CA THR A 37 -6.68 13.56 -9.92
C THR A 37 -5.38 14.39 -9.90
N PRO A 38 -5.28 15.47 -10.70
CA PRO A 38 -4.10 16.34 -10.66
C PRO A 38 -3.75 16.87 -9.27
N GLU A 39 -4.77 17.15 -8.45
CA GLU A 39 -4.58 17.58 -7.06
C GLU A 39 -3.95 16.47 -6.19
N VAL A 40 -4.45 15.24 -6.30
CA VAL A 40 -3.90 14.11 -5.55
C VAL A 40 -2.47 13.78 -6.00
N ALA A 41 -2.21 13.85 -7.31
CA ALA A 41 -0.86 13.68 -7.85
C ALA A 41 0.12 14.72 -7.29
N SER A 42 -0.26 16.01 -7.26
CA SER A 42 0.55 17.07 -6.65
C SER A 42 0.84 16.79 -5.18
N LYS A 43 -0.17 16.38 -4.40
CA LYS A 43 0.03 16.05 -2.97
C LYS A 43 1.00 14.89 -2.77
N ARG A 44 0.97 13.88 -3.66
CA ARG A 44 1.95 12.77 -3.62
C ARG A 44 3.35 13.32 -3.82
N ASP A 45 3.57 14.13 -4.85
CA ASP A 45 4.87 14.71 -5.15
C ASP A 45 5.40 15.56 -3.98
N ASP A 46 4.54 16.42 -3.41
CA ASP A 46 4.87 17.23 -2.25
C ASP A 46 5.26 16.37 -1.04
N ILE A 47 4.51 15.30 -0.75
CA ILE A 47 4.84 14.34 0.31
C ILE A 47 6.22 13.72 0.07
N ILE A 48 6.54 13.35 -1.17
CA ILE A 48 7.83 12.74 -1.50
C ILE A 48 8.97 13.74 -1.33
N PHE A 49 8.87 14.93 -1.94
CA PHE A 49 9.92 15.95 -1.85
C PHE A 49 10.16 16.39 -0.41
N PHE A 50 9.07 16.60 0.34
CA PHE A 50 9.18 16.96 1.74
C PHE A 50 9.81 15.83 2.56
N SER A 51 9.43 14.57 2.34
CA SER A 51 10.06 13.42 3.00
C SER A 51 11.57 13.34 2.72
N ILE A 52 11.98 13.52 1.46
CA ILE A 52 13.40 13.50 1.07
C ILE A 52 14.18 14.62 1.76
N SER A 53 13.57 15.81 1.94
CA SER A 53 14.22 16.91 2.67
C SER A 53 14.53 16.58 4.14
N LEU A 54 13.86 15.57 4.72
CA LEU A 54 14.09 15.11 6.08
C LEU A 54 15.22 14.07 6.21
N LEU A 55 15.83 13.62 5.10
CA LEU A 55 16.95 12.68 5.17
C LEU A 55 18.06 13.19 6.10
N ASP A 56 18.71 12.26 6.79
CA ASP A 56 19.72 12.52 7.82
C ASP A 56 19.26 13.27 9.07
N THR A 57 17.98 13.66 9.16
CA THR A 57 17.40 14.20 10.40
C THR A 57 17.43 13.14 11.50
N GLY A 58 17.93 13.52 12.68
CA GLY A 58 18.06 12.63 13.83
C GLY A 58 16.69 12.17 14.38
N TYR A 59 16.58 10.89 14.71
CA TYR A 59 15.39 10.33 15.36
C TYR A 59 15.28 10.76 16.83
N ARG A 60 14.05 10.95 17.35
CA ARG A 60 13.78 10.97 18.80
C ARG A 60 12.44 10.31 19.12
N PHE A 61 12.46 9.40 20.09
CA PHE A 61 11.30 8.58 20.46
C PHE A 61 10.16 9.43 21.05
N GLY A 62 8.92 9.22 20.61
CA GLY A 62 7.74 9.96 21.06
C GLY A 62 7.66 11.41 20.56
N GLY A 63 8.65 11.83 19.77
CA GLY A 63 8.70 13.16 19.26
C GLY A 63 7.82 13.32 18.02
N LYS A 64 7.08 14.43 18.00
CA LYS A 64 6.05 14.77 17.00
C LYS A 64 6.44 15.99 16.17
N ASN A 65 7.65 16.50 16.38
CA ASN A 65 8.23 17.63 15.64
C ASN A 65 9.76 17.48 15.61
N PRO A 66 10.43 18.06 14.60
CA PRO A 66 11.89 17.93 14.44
C PRO A 66 12.71 18.39 15.65
N GLU A 67 12.23 19.38 16.40
CA GLU A 67 12.90 19.96 17.58
C GLU A 67 12.87 19.01 18.81
N ALA A 68 11.78 18.25 18.95
CA ALA A 68 11.61 17.16 19.92
C ALA A 68 12.00 15.79 19.35
N GLY A 69 12.58 15.78 18.14
CA GLY A 69 12.86 14.69 17.19
C GLY A 69 11.65 13.83 16.78
N LEU A 70 11.86 12.86 15.89
CA LEU A 70 10.77 12.14 15.22
C LEU A 70 10.84 10.63 15.50
N ASP A 71 9.72 10.03 15.93
CA ASP A 71 9.50 8.59 15.74
C ASP A 71 8.87 8.30 14.37
N CYS A 72 8.73 7.02 14.00
CA CYS A 72 8.22 6.65 12.68
C CYS A 72 6.84 7.25 12.37
N SER A 73 5.92 7.21 13.34
CA SER A 73 4.59 7.81 13.21
C SER A 73 4.61 9.34 13.28
N GLY A 74 5.51 9.93 14.07
CA GLY A 74 5.73 11.36 14.17
C GLY A 74 6.22 11.95 12.85
N MET A 75 7.16 11.29 12.18
CA MET A 75 7.62 11.68 10.84
C MET A 75 6.47 11.67 9.84
N VAL A 76 5.68 10.60 9.77
CA VAL A 76 4.51 10.52 8.88
C VAL A 76 3.52 11.64 9.16
N SER A 77 3.18 11.85 10.44
CA SER A 77 2.23 12.89 10.86
C SER A 77 2.73 14.30 10.48
N TYR A 78 4.04 14.53 10.60
CA TYR A 78 4.68 15.79 10.22
C TYR A 78 4.61 16.01 8.71
N VAL A 79 5.12 15.05 7.92
CA VAL A 79 5.12 15.14 6.45
C VAL A 79 3.72 15.37 5.90
N PHE A 80 2.73 14.57 6.32
CA PHE A 80 1.38 14.68 5.77
C PHE A 80 0.71 16.01 6.10
N ARG A 81 1.01 16.57 7.27
CA ARG A 81 0.50 17.88 7.66
C ARG A 81 1.14 18.99 6.86
N GLU A 82 2.47 19.02 6.77
CA GLU A 82 3.20 20.12 6.13
C GLU A 82 3.08 20.07 4.60
N ALA A 83 3.13 18.88 3.99
CA ALA A 83 3.15 18.73 2.54
C ALA A 83 1.76 18.63 1.90
N ALA A 84 0.79 18.03 2.59
CA ALA A 84 -0.52 17.73 2.01
C ALA A 84 -1.71 18.34 2.78
N GLY A 85 -1.45 19.03 3.90
CA GLY A 85 -2.51 19.57 4.76
C GLY A 85 -3.37 18.49 5.44
N LEU A 86 -2.93 17.23 5.43
CA LEU A 86 -3.69 16.10 5.93
C LEU A 86 -3.37 15.80 7.41
N ARG A 87 -4.42 15.68 8.22
CA ARG A 87 -4.29 15.35 9.64
C ARG A 87 -4.15 13.83 9.85
N VAL A 88 -2.95 13.33 9.65
CA VAL A 88 -2.54 11.99 10.09
C VAL A 88 -1.92 12.10 11.49
N THR A 89 -2.45 11.36 12.46
CA THR A 89 -2.02 11.45 13.87
C THR A 89 -2.00 10.06 14.51
N GLY A 90 -1.52 9.94 15.75
CA GLY A 90 -1.54 8.71 16.53
C GLY A 90 -0.30 7.82 16.33
N SER A 91 -0.33 6.62 16.92
CA SER A 91 0.71 5.61 16.73
C SER A 91 0.66 5.00 15.33
N ALA A 92 1.71 4.27 14.93
CA ALA A 92 1.71 3.51 13.68
C ALA A 92 0.50 2.57 13.54
N ALA A 93 0.05 1.94 14.63
CA ALA A 93 -1.16 1.12 14.65
C ALA A 93 -2.45 1.93 14.46
N ASP A 94 -2.56 3.12 15.06
CA ASP A 94 -3.73 3.98 14.87
C ASP A 94 -3.83 4.49 13.42
N ILE A 95 -2.68 4.83 12.83
CA ILE A 95 -2.57 5.24 11.42
C ILE A 95 -2.96 4.06 10.52
N ALA A 96 -2.43 2.86 10.79
CA ALA A 96 -2.77 1.64 10.04
C ALA A 96 -4.29 1.35 10.07
N LYS A 97 -4.97 1.63 11.20
CA LYS A 97 -6.41 1.40 11.34
C LYS A 97 -7.28 2.40 10.58
N ARG A 98 -6.81 3.64 10.41
CA ARG A 98 -7.59 4.74 9.81
C ARG A 98 -7.41 4.88 8.30
N GLY A 99 -6.25 4.51 7.76
CA GLY A 99 -5.99 4.58 6.32
C GLY A 99 -6.80 3.55 5.54
N ARG A 100 -7.05 3.82 4.26
CA ARG A 100 -7.71 2.88 3.34
C ARG A 100 -6.72 1.78 2.94
N GLU A 101 -7.13 0.52 2.95
CA GLU A 101 -6.29 -0.60 2.47
C GLU A 101 -5.91 -0.44 1.01
N ILE A 102 -4.67 -0.80 0.70
CA ILE A 102 -4.21 -1.01 -0.66
C ILE A 102 -3.36 -2.28 -0.71
N GLU A 103 -3.47 -3.01 -1.81
CA GLU A 103 -2.62 -4.15 -2.07
C GLU A 103 -1.19 -3.70 -2.35
N LYS A 104 -0.21 -4.56 -2.03
CA LYS A 104 1.22 -4.24 -2.26
C LYS A 104 1.53 -3.93 -3.73
N ARG A 105 0.83 -4.57 -4.67
CA ARG A 105 1.01 -4.33 -6.11
C ARG A 105 0.48 -2.97 -6.58
N ASP A 106 -0.41 -2.36 -5.80
CA ASP A 106 -1.09 -1.12 -6.10
C ASP A 106 -0.45 0.09 -5.38
N LEU A 107 0.72 -0.12 -4.76
CA LEU A 107 1.49 0.90 -4.07
C LEU A 107 1.89 2.04 -5.01
N ARG A 108 1.56 3.27 -4.58
CA ARG A 108 1.94 4.51 -5.26
C ARG A 108 2.74 5.41 -4.31
N PRO A 109 3.68 6.23 -4.83
CA PRO A 109 4.42 7.16 -4.00
C PRO A 109 3.49 7.99 -3.09
N GLY A 110 3.89 8.17 -1.84
CA GLY A 110 3.08 8.82 -0.80
C GLY A 110 2.17 7.86 -0.03
N ASP A 111 2.01 6.60 -0.45
CA ASP A 111 1.31 5.61 0.37
C ASP A 111 2.16 5.17 1.58
N LEU A 112 1.50 4.63 2.61
CA LEU A 112 2.15 4.20 3.84
C LEU A 112 2.34 2.68 3.87
N VAL A 113 3.52 2.25 4.28
CA VAL A 113 3.89 0.84 4.42
C VAL A 113 4.16 0.52 5.88
N PHE A 114 3.56 -0.57 6.39
CA PHE A 114 3.58 -0.93 7.80
C PHE A 114 4.31 -2.25 8.02
N PHE A 115 5.06 -2.31 9.12
CA PHE A 115 5.91 -3.45 9.44
C PHE A 115 5.85 -3.85 10.92
N ASN A 116 6.14 -5.12 11.18
CA ASN A 116 6.40 -5.65 12.51
C ASN A 116 7.92 -5.69 12.82
N THR A 117 8.47 -4.60 13.36
CA THR A 117 9.89 -4.51 13.73
C THR A 117 10.15 -4.71 15.22
N LEU A 118 9.09 -4.63 16.06
CA LEU A 118 9.18 -4.71 17.52
C LEU A 118 8.45 -5.93 18.11
N GLY A 119 8.12 -6.95 17.31
CA GLY A 119 7.42 -8.15 17.78
C GLY A 119 5.92 -7.97 18.04
N ARG A 120 5.34 -6.86 17.57
CA ARG A 120 3.89 -6.59 17.60
C ARG A 120 3.45 -5.94 16.29
N SER A 121 2.21 -6.19 15.88
CA SER A 121 1.68 -5.69 14.62
C SER A 121 1.65 -4.16 14.55
N PHE A 122 1.93 -3.67 13.35
CA PHE A 122 2.00 -2.26 12.98
C PHE A 122 2.91 -1.45 13.92
N SER A 123 4.04 -2.06 14.32
CA SER A 123 5.00 -1.42 15.22
C SER A 123 5.88 -0.38 14.52
N HIS A 124 5.89 -0.36 13.19
CA HIS A 124 6.67 0.56 12.37
C HIS A 124 5.92 0.99 11.13
N VAL A 125 6.15 2.23 10.68
CA VAL A 125 5.59 2.80 9.46
C VAL A 125 6.66 3.55 8.67
N GLY A 126 6.51 3.57 7.35
CA GLY A 126 7.29 4.41 6.44
C GLY A 126 6.44 4.92 5.28
N ILE A 127 6.95 5.92 4.57
CA ILE A 127 6.32 6.50 3.39
C ILE A 127 6.95 5.82 2.16
N TYR A 128 6.13 5.19 1.34
CA TYR A 128 6.56 4.59 0.09
C TYR A 128 6.93 5.68 -0.92
N ILE A 129 8.08 5.52 -1.58
CA ILE A 129 8.64 6.53 -2.49
C ILE A 129 8.80 6.01 -3.92
N GLY A 130 8.21 4.86 -4.25
CA GLY A 130 8.36 4.21 -5.55
C GLY A 130 9.46 3.15 -5.57
N ASP A 131 9.48 2.34 -6.64
CA ASP A 131 10.51 1.32 -6.93
C ASP A 131 10.83 0.34 -5.77
N GLY A 132 9.84 -0.02 -4.97
CA GLY A 132 10.05 -0.88 -3.80
C GLY A 132 10.85 -0.21 -2.68
N LYS A 133 10.99 1.11 -2.69
CA LYS A 133 11.72 1.89 -1.68
C LYS A 133 10.75 2.64 -0.77
N PHE A 134 11.15 2.85 0.46
CA PHE A 134 10.41 3.65 1.44
C PHE A 134 11.37 4.46 2.30
N ILE A 135 10.89 5.59 2.79
CA ILE A 135 11.61 6.46 3.70
C ILE A 135 10.99 6.37 5.10
N HIS A 136 11.83 6.30 6.13
CA HIS A 136 11.38 6.11 7.50
C HIS A 136 12.38 6.67 8.52
N ALA A 137 11.87 6.96 9.72
CA ALA A 137 12.66 7.22 10.92
C ALA A 137 12.81 5.89 11.72
N PRO A 138 13.97 5.21 11.70
CA PRO A 138 14.07 3.78 12.01
C PRO A 138 14.10 3.42 13.50
N SER A 139 14.77 4.22 14.36
CA SER A 139 14.92 3.95 15.80
C SER A 139 15.69 5.06 16.52
N SER A 140 15.72 5.02 17.87
CA SER A 140 16.33 5.97 18.81
C SER A 140 17.77 6.43 18.53
N ARG A 141 18.53 5.66 17.75
CA ARG A 141 19.92 5.96 17.38
C ARG A 141 20.15 6.08 15.87
N GLY A 142 19.06 6.08 15.11
CA GLY A 142 19.08 6.19 13.66
C GLY A 142 18.76 7.60 13.17
N LYS A 143 18.89 7.76 11.87
CA LYS A 143 18.46 8.95 11.12
C LYS A 143 17.40 8.54 10.12
N VAL A 144 16.59 9.50 9.69
CA VAL A 144 15.70 9.32 8.55
C VAL A 144 16.52 8.86 7.34
N ARG A 145 16.09 7.76 6.73
CA ARG A 145 16.82 7.13 5.62
C ARG A 145 15.88 6.39 4.69
N ILE A 146 16.39 6.01 3.54
CA ILE A 146 15.69 5.18 2.55
C ILE A 146 16.12 3.73 2.73
N GLU A 147 15.16 2.82 2.71
CA GLU A 147 15.42 1.38 2.64
C GLU A 147 14.57 0.74 1.54
N ARG A 148 14.99 -0.46 1.11
CA ARG A 148 14.20 -1.28 0.19
C ARG A 148 13.27 -2.21 0.95
N MET A 149 12.02 -2.29 0.52
CA MET A 149 11.02 -3.20 1.09
C MET A 149 11.36 -4.68 0.86
N ASP A 150 12.11 -5.00 -0.19
CA ASP A 150 12.50 -6.36 -0.55
C ASP A 150 13.80 -6.83 0.12
N ASN A 151 14.44 -5.99 0.93
CA ASN A 151 15.59 -6.42 1.70
C ASN A 151 15.17 -7.51 2.72
N ARG A 152 16.12 -8.38 3.10
CA ARG A 152 15.85 -9.55 3.97
C ARG A 152 15.13 -9.19 5.28
N TYR A 153 15.37 -8.00 5.82
CA TYR A 153 14.79 -7.58 7.09
C TYR A 153 13.33 -7.12 6.91
N PHE A 154 13.07 -6.21 5.98
CA PHE A 154 11.74 -5.62 5.76
C PHE A 154 10.79 -6.54 4.99
N ALA A 155 11.30 -7.36 4.07
CA ALA A 155 10.47 -8.30 3.31
C ALA A 155 9.72 -9.29 4.21
N LYS A 156 10.37 -9.74 5.30
CA LYS A 156 9.78 -10.65 6.29
C LYS A 156 8.84 -9.99 7.29
N ARG A 157 8.84 -8.65 7.34
CA ARG A 157 8.15 -7.87 8.37
C ARG A 157 7.04 -7.01 7.80
N PHE A 158 6.89 -6.96 6.48
CA PHE A 158 5.81 -6.23 5.83
C PHE A 158 4.47 -6.85 6.23
N GLU A 159 3.56 -6.02 6.74
CA GLU A 159 2.23 -6.47 7.17
C GLU A 159 1.14 -5.92 6.25
N MET A 160 1.20 -4.63 5.90
CA MET A 160 0.18 -4.00 5.06
C MET A 160 0.63 -2.67 4.44
N ALA A 161 -0.18 -2.17 3.51
CA ALA A 161 -0.09 -0.83 2.98
C ALA A 161 -1.43 -0.08 3.12
N ARG A 162 -1.35 1.23 3.36
CA ARG A 162 -2.52 2.12 3.44
C ARG A 162 -2.33 3.38 2.61
N THR A 163 -3.42 3.96 2.13
CA THR A 163 -3.44 5.29 1.52
C THR A 163 -4.35 6.26 2.27
N TYR A 164 -3.96 7.52 2.29
CA TYR A 164 -4.73 8.67 2.77
C TYR A 164 -5.09 9.64 1.63
N LEU A 165 -4.79 9.23 0.39
CA LEU A 165 -4.89 10.05 -0.81
C LEU A 165 -5.93 9.40 -1.73
N TYR A 166 -7.07 10.08 -1.88
CA TYR A 166 -8.23 9.66 -2.67
C TYR A 166 -9.03 10.89 -3.12
#